data_AF-F4G3K1-F1
#
_entry.id   AF-F4G3K1-F1
#
_cell.length_a   1.000
_cell.length_b   1.000
_cell.length_c   1.000
_cell.angle_alpha   90.00
_cell.angle_beta   90.00
_cell.angle_gamma   90.00
#
_symmetry.space_group_name_H-M   'P 1'
#
loop_
_entity.id
_entity.type
_entity.pdbx_description
1 polymer ?
#
loop_
_entity_poly.entity_id
_entity_poly.type
_entity_poly.pdbx_seq_one_letter_code
_entity_poly.pdbx_strand_id
1 'polypeptide(L)'
;MSYDERTTADDVRVEIHLNPFSFRETISRYRIESEDSWVKLVGKEGEYLAKEFDSYAVLVYPIYLIPTELIRSLSYRIPSIDRLREVLMKPYHWRDFVTFRVREGFIMSSDLELNVFLGMDLVNDVLVTTGLEFINLEDKLEIACRLQDFGSGSLDKAFRRISLGLSLYFELKRSQEDVALKLSREFLSKILSD
;
A
#
# COMPACT_ATOMS: atom_id res chain seq x y z
N MET A 1 17.85 -6.61 11.17
CA MET A 1 17.48 -5.62 12.19
C MET A 1 16.12 -6.02 12.73
N SER A 2 15.99 -6.24 14.04
CA SER A 2 14.71 -6.57 14.69
C SER A 2 13.85 -5.31 14.68
N TYR A 3 12.78 -5.31 13.90
CA TYR A 3 11.76 -4.25 13.92
C TYR A 3 10.94 -4.46 15.19
N ASP A 4 11.21 -3.62 16.18
CA ASP A 4 10.54 -3.62 17.49
C ASP A 4 9.09 -3.12 17.31
N GLU A 5 8.10 -3.85 17.84
CA GLU A 5 6.68 -3.49 17.82
C GLU A 5 6.40 -2.10 18.45
N ARG A 6 7.39 -1.53 19.16
CA ARG A 6 7.36 -0.17 19.70
C ARG A 6 7.40 0.94 18.65
N THR A 7 7.77 0.65 17.39
CA THR A 7 7.96 1.67 16.35
C THR A 7 6.67 2.14 15.66
N THR A 8 5.52 1.57 15.98
CA THR A 8 4.22 1.90 15.35
C THR A 8 3.41 2.98 16.10
N ALA A 9 3.86 3.42 17.28
CA ALA A 9 3.11 4.36 18.12
C ALA A 9 2.97 5.76 17.51
N ASP A 10 3.87 6.14 16.59
CA ASP A 10 3.92 7.47 15.97
C ASP A 10 3.51 7.45 14.48
N ASP A 11 3.05 6.31 13.97
CA ASP A 11 2.68 6.19 12.56
C ASP A 11 1.25 6.69 12.34
N VAL A 12 1.07 7.57 11.37
CA VAL A 12 -0.25 7.92 10.85
C VAL A 12 -0.67 6.83 9.86
N ARG A 13 -1.88 6.30 10.01
CA ARG A 13 -2.49 5.40 9.05
C ARG A 13 -3.24 6.21 8.00
N VAL A 14 -2.90 5.97 6.75
CA VAL A 14 -3.57 6.52 5.57
C VAL A 14 -4.17 5.34 4.81
N GLU A 15 -5.47 5.17 4.95
CA GLU A 15 -6.25 4.18 4.23
C GLU A 15 -6.80 4.81 2.94
N ILE A 16 -6.48 4.20 1.81
CA ILE A 16 -6.85 4.67 0.48
C ILE A 16 -7.89 3.71 -0.07
N HIS A 17 -9.13 4.17 -0.15
CA HIS A 17 -10.20 3.44 -0.82
C HIS A 17 -10.10 3.67 -2.32
N LEU A 18 -9.79 2.61 -3.05
CA LEU A 18 -9.56 2.60 -4.48
C LEU A 18 -10.86 2.72 -5.29
N ASN A 19 -12.00 2.55 -4.63
CA ASN A 19 -13.34 2.69 -5.18
C ASN A 19 -14.20 3.60 -4.29
N PRO A 20 -14.58 4.82 -4.74
CA PRO A 20 -15.43 5.74 -3.97
C PRO A 20 -16.79 5.16 -3.57
N PHE A 21 -17.37 4.25 -4.36
CA PHE A 21 -18.65 3.62 -3.99
C PHE A 21 -18.49 2.70 -2.77
N SER A 22 -17.45 1.87 -2.76
CA SER A 22 -17.10 1.02 -1.61
C SER A 22 -16.78 1.86 -0.37
N PHE A 23 -16.15 3.03 -0.56
CA PHE A 23 -15.92 3.97 0.52
C PHE A 23 -17.22 4.46 1.16
N ARG A 24 -18.20 4.90 0.36
CA ARG A 24 -19.51 5.38 0.87
C ARG A 24 -20.24 4.30 1.67
N GLU A 25 -20.19 3.05 1.23
CA GLU A 25 -20.73 1.93 2.00
C GLU A 25 -19.98 1.72 3.31
N THR A 26 -18.65 1.85 3.31
CA THR A 26 -17.81 1.74 4.50
C THR A 26 -18.14 2.83 5.52
N ILE A 27 -18.18 4.09 5.10
CA ILE A 27 -18.42 5.22 6.01
C ILE A 27 -19.86 5.29 6.54
N SER A 28 -20.81 4.61 5.91
CA SER A 28 -22.21 4.55 6.38
C SER A 28 -22.36 3.98 7.80
N ARG A 29 -21.34 3.26 8.28
CA ARG A 29 -21.29 2.67 9.63
C ARG A 29 -20.76 3.62 10.70
N TYR A 30 -20.27 4.79 10.30
CA TYR A 30 -19.66 5.78 11.19
C TYR A 30 -20.65 6.88 11.52
N ARG A 31 -20.48 7.51 12.68
CA ARG A 31 -21.18 8.75 13.02
C ARG A 31 -20.42 9.93 12.41
N ILE A 32 -21.11 10.75 11.63
CA ILE A 32 -20.55 12.00 11.10
C ILE A 32 -20.63 13.06 12.21
N GLU A 33 -19.49 13.66 12.56
CA GLU A 33 -19.44 14.76 13.54
C GLU A 33 -19.39 16.14 12.90
N SER A 34 -18.66 16.29 11.79
CA SER A 34 -18.59 17.55 11.05
C SER A 34 -18.29 17.28 9.58
N GLU A 35 -18.82 18.15 8.71
CA GLU A 35 -18.59 18.13 7.26
C GLU A 35 -18.08 19.50 6.84
N ASP A 36 -16.76 19.65 6.79
CA ASP A 36 -16.10 20.82 6.19
C ASP A 36 -15.32 20.38 4.95
N SER A 37 -14.10 20.89 4.77
CA SER A 37 -13.17 20.40 3.74
C SER A 37 -12.76 18.93 3.93
N TRP A 38 -12.86 18.44 5.18
CA TRP A 38 -12.69 17.05 5.58
C TRP A 38 -13.91 16.65 6.41
N VAL A 39 -14.35 15.41 6.24
CA VAL A 39 -15.43 14.83 7.04
C VAL A 39 -14.82 14.20 8.28
N LYS A 40 -15.24 14.62 9.47
CA LYS A 40 -14.85 13.98 10.72
C LYS A 40 -15.81 12.84 11.01
N LEU A 41 -15.27 11.62 11.07
CA LEU A 41 -16.02 10.39 11.32
C LEU A 41 -15.64 9.83 12.70
N VAL A 42 -16.62 9.28 13.41
CA VAL A 42 -16.41 8.56 14.66
C VAL A 42 -16.94 7.14 14.52
N GLY A 43 -16.04 6.17 14.68
CA GLY A 43 -16.30 4.74 14.63
C GLY A 43 -16.02 4.06 15.96
N LYS A 44 -16.14 2.73 15.97
CA LYS A 44 -15.86 1.92 17.18
C LYS A 44 -14.41 2.02 17.64
N GLU A 45 -13.50 2.19 16.70
CA GLU A 45 -12.05 2.17 16.93
C GLU A 45 -11.45 3.58 17.11
N GLY A 46 -12.24 4.65 16.95
CA GLY A 46 -11.80 6.01 17.23
C GLY A 46 -12.37 7.05 16.28
N GLU A 47 -11.60 8.13 16.12
CA GLU A 47 -11.92 9.25 15.23
C GLU A 47 -11.06 9.19 13.96
N TYR A 48 -11.66 9.59 12.84
CA TYR A 48 -11.06 9.54 11.51
C TYR A 48 -11.33 10.83 10.75
N LEU A 49 -10.41 11.21 9.88
CA LEU A 49 -10.63 12.23 8.86
C LEU A 49 -10.78 11.59 7.49
N ALA A 50 -11.89 11.89 6.84
CA ALA A 50 -12.24 11.39 5.53
C ALA A 50 -12.26 12.49 4.47
N LYS A 51 -11.77 12.16 3.28
CA LYS A 51 -11.92 13.00 2.09
C LYS A 51 -12.11 12.17 0.84
N GLU A 52 -13.18 12.44 0.11
CA GLU A 52 -13.48 11.80 -1.16
C GLU A 52 -12.94 12.63 -2.34
N PHE A 53 -12.43 11.94 -3.35
CA PHE A 53 -12.05 12.45 -4.66
C PHE A 53 -12.80 11.67 -5.75
N ASP A 54 -12.76 12.16 -6.98
CA ASP A 54 -13.48 11.54 -8.11
C ASP A 54 -13.15 10.06 -8.32
N SER A 55 -11.90 9.64 -8.06
CA SER A 55 -11.41 8.29 -8.36
C SER A 55 -11.03 7.45 -7.15
N TYR A 56 -10.96 8.02 -5.95
CA TYR A 56 -10.60 7.35 -4.71
C TYR A 56 -11.07 8.16 -3.49
N ALA A 57 -11.00 7.57 -2.31
CA ALA A 57 -11.16 8.31 -1.06
C ALA A 57 -10.01 8.01 -0.10
N VAL A 58 -9.78 8.92 0.84
CA VAL A 58 -8.75 8.79 1.86
C VAL A 58 -9.41 8.85 3.23
N LEU A 59 -9.01 7.93 4.09
CA LEU A 59 -9.33 7.91 5.50
C LEU A 59 -8.01 7.98 6.29
N VAL A 60 -7.89 8.92 7.23
CA VAL A 60 -6.65 9.16 7.98
C VAL A 60 -6.91 9.07 9.48
N TYR A 61 -6.06 8.32 10.19
CA TYR A 61 -6.19 8.10 11.62
C TYR A 61 -4.85 7.65 12.27
N PRO A 62 -4.66 7.84 13.58
CA PRO A 62 -5.52 8.61 14.48
C PRO A 62 -5.33 10.13 14.28
N ILE A 63 -6.39 10.93 14.47
CA ILE A 63 -6.40 12.37 14.17
C ILE A 63 -5.30 13.15 14.89
N TYR A 64 -5.00 12.81 16.15
CA TYR A 64 -4.05 13.54 16.98
C TYR A 64 -2.59 13.40 16.54
N LEU A 65 -2.25 12.43 15.68
CA LEU A 65 -0.90 12.24 15.16
C LEU A 65 -0.69 12.90 13.79
N ILE A 66 -1.75 13.40 13.12
CA ILE A 66 -1.65 13.77 11.72
C ILE A 66 -0.87 15.10 11.56
N PRO A 67 0.29 15.10 10.87
CA PRO A 67 1.00 16.34 10.59
C PRO A 67 0.17 17.27 9.71
N THR A 68 0.19 18.58 10.01
CA THR A 68 -0.53 19.60 9.24
C THR A 68 -0.18 19.57 7.75
N GLU A 69 1.10 19.33 7.42
CA GLU A 69 1.54 19.23 6.04
C GLU A 69 0.98 18.00 5.32
N LEU A 70 0.85 16.87 6.02
CA LEU A 70 0.26 15.65 5.46
C LEU A 70 -1.22 15.88 5.11
N ILE A 71 -2.01 16.47 6.02
CA ILE A 71 -3.41 16.85 5.73
C ILE A 71 -3.48 17.81 4.55
N ARG A 72 -2.63 18.85 4.54
CA ARG A 72 -2.61 19.84 3.45
C ARG A 72 -2.34 19.17 2.11
N SER A 73 -1.38 18.26 2.04
CA SER A 73 -1.04 17.55 0.81
C SER A 73 -2.13 16.57 0.38
N LEU A 74 -2.72 15.83 1.34
CA LEU A 74 -3.85 14.92 1.10
C LEU A 74 -5.17 15.67 0.84
N SER A 75 -5.21 17.00 1.00
CA SER A 75 -6.38 17.82 0.63
C SER A 75 -6.48 18.04 -0.88
N TYR A 76 -5.43 17.69 -1.63
CA TYR A 76 -5.40 17.75 -3.08
C TYR A 76 -5.28 16.34 -3.66
N ARG A 77 -5.75 16.20 -4.91
CA ARG A 77 -5.67 14.93 -5.63
C ARG A 77 -4.21 14.54 -5.85
N ILE A 78 -3.87 13.29 -5.55
CA ILE A 78 -2.56 12.69 -5.81
C ILE A 78 -2.70 11.77 -7.05
N PRO A 79 -2.18 12.18 -8.22
CA PRO A 79 -2.39 11.44 -9.47
C PRO A 79 -1.88 9.99 -9.42
N SER A 80 -0.78 9.73 -8.72
CA SER A 80 -0.21 8.39 -8.66
C SER A 80 -1.04 7.38 -7.86
N ILE A 81 -2.08 7.81 -7.15
CA ILE A 81 -3.07 6.88 -6.55
C ILE A 81 -3.87 6.17 -7.65
N ASP A 82 -4.11 6.79 -8.81
CA ASP A 82 -4.79 6.09 -9.92
C ASP A 82 -3.94 4.93 -10.46
N ARG A 83 -2.61 5.06 -10.45
CA ARG A 83 -1.71 3.96 -10.83
C ARG A 83 -1.74 2.83 -9.81
N LEU A 84 -1.83 3.17 -8.53
CA LEU A 84 -1.98 2.18 -7.46
C LEU A 84 -3.28 1.40 -7.66
N ARG A 85 -4.36 2.11 -7.99
CA ARG A 85 -5.67 1.55 -8.34
C ARG A 85 -5.59 0.60 -9.53
N GLU A 86 -4.92 0.98 -10.62
CA GLU A 86 -4.72 0.12 -11.80
C GLU A 86 -4.00 -1.19 -11.48
N VAL A 87 -3.14 -1.20 -10.46
CA VAL A 87 -2.38 -2.38 -10.05
C VAL A 87 -3.21 -3.27 -9.12
N LEU A 88 -3.92 -2.68 -8.16
CA LEU A 88 -4.65 -3.38 -7.10
C LEU A 88 -6.11 -3.71 -7.44
N MET A 89 -6.67 -3.20 -8.54
CA MET A 89 -8.02 -3.56 -9.02
C MET A 89 -7.99 -4.56 -10.17
N LYS A 90 -6.87 -5.26 -10.39
CA LYS A 90 -6.79 -6.35 -11.38
C LYS A 90 -7.47 -7.62 -10.83
N PRO A 91 -8.05 -8.46 -11.71
CA PRO A 91 -8.52 -9.79 -11.32
C PRO A 91 -7.42 -10.56 -10.57
N TYR A 92 -7.81 -11.36 -9.57
CA TYR A 92 -6.93 -12.13 -8.66
C TYR A 92 -6.14 -11.32 -7.61
N HIS A 93 -6.04 -10.00 -7.76
CA HIS A 93 -5.35 -9.12 -6.80
C HIS A 93 -6.24 -7.99 -6.31
N TRP A 94 -7.56 -8.12 -6.50
CA TRP A 94 -8.55 -7.11 -6.18
C TRP A 94 -8.50 -6.71 -4.71
N ARG A 95 -8.35 -5.42 -4.47
CA ARG A 95 -8.52 -4.79 -3.16
C ARG A 95 -9.41 -3.56 -3.30
N ASP A 96 -10.35 -3.39 -2.38
CA ASP A 96 -11.19 -2.19 -2.32
C ASP A 96 -10.48 -1.01 -1.65
N PHE A 97 -9.55 -1.31 -0.76
CA PHE A 97 -8.70 -0.33 -0.08
C PHE A 97 -7.31 -0.89 0.21
N VAL A 98 -6.39 0.00 0.55
CA VAL A 98 -5.05 -0.32 1.03
C VAL A 98 -4.64 0.69 2.09
N THR A 99 -4.03 0.20 3.16
CA THR A 99 -3.63 1.00 4.31
C THR A 99 -2.12 1.18 4.34
N PHE A 100 -1.70 2.43 4.48
CA PHE A 100 -0.30 2.80 4.62
C PHE A 100 0.01 3.35 6.01
N ARG A 101 1.12 2.89 6.61
CA ARG A 101 1.78 3.57 7.72
C ARG A 101 2.67 4.67 7.18
N VAL A 102 2.42 5.90 7.61
CA VAL A 102 3.09 7.10 7.11
C VAL A 102 3.71 7.84 8.29
N ARG A 103 5.01 8.09 8.18
CA ARG A 103 5.78 8.90 9.13
C ARG A 103 6.86 9.69 8.41
N GLU A 104 7.56 10.55 9.14
CA GLU A 104 8.66 11.29 8.54
C GLU A 104 9.73 10.32 8.00
N GLY A 105 10.18 10.58 6.78
CA GLY A 105 11.16 9.73 6.12
C GLY A 105 10.59 8.50 5.41
N PHE A 106 9.34 8.10 5.63
CA PHE A 106 8.88 6.77 5.20
C PHE A 106 7.37 6.57 5.02
N ILE A 107 7.00 5.73 4.05
CA ILE A 107 5.65 5.20 3.85
C ILE A 107 5.71 3.69 3.60
N MET A 108 4.82 2.92 4.24
CA MET A 108 4.81 1.46 4.24
C MET A 108 3.39 0.93 4.02
N SER A 109 3.18 -0.05 3.15
CA SER A 109 1.91 -0.79 3.14
C SER A 109 1.73 -1.60 4.43
N SER A 110 0.51 -1.84 4.89
CA SER A 110 0.27 -2.61 6.13
C SER A 110 -0.70 -3.79 5.99
N ASP A 111 -1.47 -3.87 4.91
CA ASP A 111 -2.59 -4.81 4.78
C ASP A 111 -2.66 -5.53 3.42
N LEU A 112 -1.60 -5.43 2.60
CA LEU A 112 -1.58 -6.04 1.27
C LEU A 112 -1.43 -7.57 1.28
N GLU A 113 -1.04 -8.17 2.42
CA GLU A 113 -0.83 -9.61 2.62
C GLU A 113 0.05 -10.24 1.52
N LEU A 114 1.14 -9.55 1.15
CA LEU A 114 2.07 -10.07 0.16
C LEU A 114 2.90 -11.22 0.79
N ASN A 115 3.26 -12.21 -0.03
CA ASN A 115 4.05 -13.35 0.40
C ASN A 115 5.52 -13.13 0.05
N VAL A 116 6.41 -13.57 0.95
CA VAL A 116 7.85 -13.59 0.67
C VAL A 116 8.12 -14.42 -0.60
N PHE A 117 9.07 -13.96 -1.42
CA PHE A 117 9.46 -14.62 -2.67
C PHE A 117 10.98 -14.82 -2.74
N LEU A 118 11.40 -15.80 -3.54
CA LEU A 118 12.82 -16.13 -3.72
C LEU A 118 13.56 -15.02 -4.49
N GLY A 119 14.74 -14.63 -4.01
CA GLY A 119 15.56 -13.56 -4.61
C GLY A 119 15.13 -12.14 -4.21
N MET A 120 14.36 -12.00 -3.12
CA MET A 120 13.95 -10.69 -2.59
C MET A 120 15.14 -9.78 -2.26
N ASP A 121 16.23 -10.35 -1.73
CA ASP A 121 17.49 -9.67 -1.47
C ASP A 121 18.09 -9.06 -2.75
N LEU A 122 18.18 -9.85 -3.82
CA LEU A 122 18.66 -9.38 -5.12
C LEU A 122 17.78 -8.28 -5.71
N VAL A 123 16.47 -8.40 -5.54
CA VAL A 123 15.53 -7.37 -5.99
C VAL A 123 15.71 -6.09 -5.17
N ASN A 124 15.82 -6.19 -3.84
CA ASN A 124 16.04 -5.04 -2.97
C ASN A 124 17.36 -4.32 -3.26
N ASP A 125 18.44 -5.04 -3.58
CA ASP A 125 19.72 -4.45 -3.99
C ASP A 125 19.58 -3.53 -5.21
N VAL A 126 18.67 -3.85 -6.13
CA VAL A 126 18.35 -2.99 -7.28
C VAL A 126 17.46 -1.82 -6.86
N LEU A 127 16.44 -2.09 -6.04
CA LEU A 127 15.41 -1.11 -5.67
C LEU A 127 15.89 -0.03 -4.70
N VAL A 128 16.89 -0.32 -3.86
CA VAL A 128 17.38 0.60 -2.81
C VAL A 128 17.76 1.98 -3.36
N THR A 129 18.31 2.04 -4.57
CA THR A 129 18.70 3.28 -5.26
C THR A 129 17.52 4.22 -5.55
N THR A 130 16.31 3.66 -5.63
CA THR A 130 15.06 4.39 -5.86
C THR A 130 14.36 4.79 -4.56
N GLY A 131 14.88 4.33 -3.41
CA GLY A 131 14.26 4.45 -2.11
C GLY A 131 13.04 3.55 -1.93
N LEU A 132 12.92 2.47 -2.71
CA LEU A 132 11.87 1.46 -2.61
C LEU A 132 12.48 0.17 -2.03
N GLU A 133 11.73 -0.54 -1.20
CA GLU A 133 12.19 -1.77 -0.56
C GLU A 133 11.00 -2.71 -0.31
N PHE A 134 11.24 -4.02 -0.38
CA PHE A 134 10.37 -5.03 0.17
C PHE A 134 10.88 -5.47 1.55
N ILE A 135 10.04 -5.37 2.57
CA ILE A 135 10.41 -5.68 3.95
C ILE A 135 9.66 -6.93 4.39
N ASN A 136 10.39 -7.89 4.95
CA ASN A 136 9.79 -9.08 5.58
C ASN A 136 9.56 -8.81 7.06
N LEU A 137 8.29 -8.81 7.46
CA LEU A 137 7.83 -8.73 8.85
C LEU A 137 7.02 -9.99 9.15
N GLU A 138 7.60 -10.92 9.94
CA GLU A 138 6.88 -12.12 10.42
C GLU A 138 6.20 -12.92 9.29
N ASP A 139 6.96 -13.21 8.22
CA ASP A 139 6.51 -13.92 7.01
C ASP A 139 5.47 -13.16 6.16
N LYS A 140 5.16 -11.91 6.52
CA LYS A 140 4.42 -10.97 5.67
C LYS A 140 5.38 -10.04 4.97
N LEU A 141 5.16 -9.89 3.67
CA LEU A 141 5.90 -8.96 2.87
C LEU A 141 5.14 -7.62 2.80
N GLU A 142 5.85 -6.54 3.08
CA GLU A 142 5.34 -5.18 2.94
C GLU A 142 6.19 -4.41 1.93
N ILE A 143 5.56 -3.46 1.24
CA ILE A 143 6.26 -2.53 0.35
C ILE A 143 6.47 -1.21 1.07
N ALA A 144 7.70 -0.74 0.99
CA ALA A 144 8.21 0.39 1.73
C ALA A 144 8.84 1.39 0.77
N CYS A 145 8.58 2.68 0.97
CA CYS A 145 9.22 3.74 0.20
C CYS A 145 9.69 4.86 1.12
N ARG A 146 10.90 5.35 0.87
CA ARG A 146 11.42 6.56 1.49
C ARG A 146 10.56 7.76 1.06
N LEU A 147 10.15 8.53 2.05
CA LEU A 147 9.39 9.75 1.89
C LEU A 147 10.32 10.93 2.24
N GLN A 148 10.45 11.92 1.36
CA GLN A 148 11.38 13.05 1.60
C GLN A 148 10.79 14.04 2.62
N ASP A 149 9.52 14.35 2.42
CA ASP A 149 8.68 15.22 3.23
C ASP A 149 7.19 14.82 3.04
N PHE A 150 6.28 15.43 3.81
CA PHE A 150 4.84 15.24 3.66
C PHE A 150 4.23 16.07 2.53
N GLY A 151 5.04 16.72 1.69
CA GLY A 151 4.61 17.51 0.56
C GLY A 151 3.95 16.65 -0.53
N SER A 152 2.98 17.24 -1.24
CA SER A 152 2.22 16.55 -2.29
C SER A 152 3.10 15.93 -3.37
N GLY A 153 4.19 16.61 -3.75
CA GLY A 153 5.16 16.08 -4.72
C GLY A 153 5.96 14.87 -4.21
N SER A 154 6.27 14.83 -2.92
CA SER A 154 6.96 13.70 -2.27
C SER A 154 6.01 12.51 -2.14
N LEU A 155 4.77 12.74 -1.70
CA LEU A 155 3.73 11.72 -1.62
C LEU A 155 3.41 11.12 -3.00
N ASP A 156 3.22 11.95 -4.03
CA ASP A 156 2.95 11.45 -5.40
C ASP A 156 4.08 10.55 -5.92
N LYS A 157 5.34 10.97 -5.73
CA LYS A 157 6.50 10.15 -6.08
C LYS A 157 6.54 8.84 -5.31
N ALA A 158 6.22 8.86 -4.02
CA ALA A 158 6.20 7.68 -3.18
C ALA A 158 5.13 6.69 -3.63
N PHE A 159 3.88 7.14 -3.83
CA PHE A 159 2.80 6.29 -4.35
C PHE A 159 3.10 5.76 -5.76
N ARG A 160 3.76 6.55 -6.61
CA ARG A 160 4.23 6.08 -7.92
C ARG A 160 5.21 4.91 -7.78
N ARG A 161 6.20 5.03 -6.89
CA ARG A 161 7.19 3.98 -6.64
C ARG A 161 6.56 2.74 -6.04
N ILE A 162 5.66 2.90 -5.08
CA ILE A 162 4.88 1.80 -4.50
C ILE A 162 4.09 1.07 -5.58
N SER A 163 3.38 1.80 -6.45
CA SER A 163 2.62 1.19 -7.56
C SER A 163 3.52 0.38 -8.50
N LEU A 164 4.73 0.89 -8.79
CA LEU A 164 5.73 0.17 -9.59
C LEU A 164 6.25 -1.08 -8.87
N GLY A 165 6.54 -1.00 -7.58
CA GLY A 165 6.98 -2.17 -6.81
C GLY A 165 5.90 -3.24 -6.70
N LEU A 166 4.64 -2.87 -6.54
CA LEU A 166 3.53 -3.82 -6.58
C LEU A 166 3.41 -4.48 -7.95
N SER A 167 3.55 -3.70 -9.03
CA SER A 167 3.57 -4.26 -10.39
C SER A 167 4.70 -5.26 -10.57
N LEU A 168 5.91 -4.91 -10.09
CA LEU A 168 7.07 -5.79 -10.12
C LEU A 168 6.83 -7.07 -9.31
N TYR A 169 6.28 -6.96 -8.10
CA TYR A 169 5.96 -8.10 -7.26
C TYR A 169 5.04 -9.09 -7.99
N PHE A 170 3.94 -8.61 -8.58
CA PHE A 170 3.01 -9.48 -9.31
C PHE A 170 3.66 -10.12 -10.54
N GLU A 171 4.49 -9.38 -11.28
CA GLU A 171 5.19 -9.93 -12.45
C GLU A 171 6.23 -10.99 -12.05
N LEU A 172 6.94 -10.79 -10.94
CA LEU A 172 7.87 -11.77 -10.37
C LEU A 172 7.14 -13.05 -9.96
N LYS A 173 6.01 -12.93 -9.27
CA LYS A 173 5.18 -14.09 -8.87
C LYS A 173 4.73 -14.90 -10.09
N ARG A 174 4.21 -14.21 -11.10
CA ARG A 174 3.80 -14.84 -12.37
C ARG A 174 4.97 -15.55 -13.06
N SER A 175 6.12 -14.89 -13.14
CA SER A 175 7.32 -15.45 -13.77
C SER A 175 7.82 -16.70 -13.03
N GLN A 176 7.76 -16.70 -11.70
CA GLN A 176 8.11 -17.86 -10.88
C GLN A 176 7.17 -19.05 -11.12
N GLU A 177 5.87 -18.81 -11.20
CA GLU A 177 4.87 -19.85 -11.52
C GLU A 177 5.10 -20.45 -12.91
N ASP A 178 5.37 -19.62 -13.92
CA ASP A 178 5.64 -20.07 -15.28
C ASP A 178 6.91 -20.94 -15.36
N VAL A 179 7.98 -20.54 -14.67
CA VAL A 179 9.23 -21.32 -14.60
C VAL A 179 9.00 -22.64 -13.88
N ALA A 180 8.32 -22.62 -12.73
CA ALA A 180 8.02 -23.82 -11.96
C ALA A 180 7.19 -24.83 -12.78
N LEU A 181 6.18 -24.36 -13.52
CA LEU A 181 5.35 -25.19 -14.37
C LEU A 181 6.16 -25.82 -15.52
N LYS A 182 7.02 -25.03 -16.19
CA LYS A 182 7.87 -25.52 -17.28
C LYS A 182 8.83 -26.60 -16.78
N LEU A 183 9.56 -26.35 -15.71
CA LEU A 183 10.48 -27.31 -15.11
C LEU A 183 9.76 -28.60 -14.69
N SER A 184 8.57 -28.49 -14.08
CA SER A 184 7.78 -29.65 -13.68
C SER A 184 7.39 -30.52 -14.87
N ARG A 185 6.98 -29.91 -15.99
CA ARG A 185 6.65 -30.64 -17.23
C ARG A 185 7.87 -31.31 -17.86
N GLU A 186 9.00 -30.63 -17.86
CA GLU A 186 10.27 -31.18 -18.38
C GLU A 186 10.77 -32.38 -17.56
N PHE A 187 10.59 -32.36 -16.25
CA PHE A 187 10.95 -33.49 -15.39
C PHE A 187 9.97 -34.65 -15.54
N LEU A 188 8.67 -34.36 -15.61
CA LEU A 188 7.66 -35.40 -15.82
C LEU A 188 7.85 -36.11 -17.16
N SER A 189 8.19 -35.38 -18.23
CA SER A 189 8.44 -36.01 -19.53
C SER A 189 9.63 -36.96 -19.47
N LYS A 190 10.70 -36.63 -18.75
CA LYS A 190 11.85 -37.53 -18.54
C LYS A 190 11.45 -38.80 -17.79
N ILE A 191 10.65 -38.68 -16.73
CA ILE A 191 10.17 -39.84 -15.96
C ILE A 191 9.32 -40.77 -16.82
N LEU A 192 8.47 -40.23 -17.69
CA LEU A 192 7.59 -41.01 -18.57
C LEU A 192 8.32 -41.60 -19.80
N SER A 193 9.56 -41.18 -20.05
CA SER A 193 10.39 -41.68 -21.16
C SER A 193 11.24 -42.88 -20.77
N ASP A 194 11.37 -43.16 -19.46
CA ASP A 194 12.07 -44.30 -18.87
C ASP A 194 11.07 -45.44 -18.53
#